data_AF-A0A2D9WPF1-F1
#
_entry.id   AF-A0A2D9WPF1-F1
#
_cell.length_a   1.000
_cell.length_b   1.000
_cell.length_c   1.000
_cell.angle_alpha   90.00
_cell.angle_beta   90.00
_cell.angle_gamma   90.00
#
_symmetry.space_group_name_H-M   'P 1'
#
loop_
_entity.id
_entity.type
_entity.pdbx_description
1 polymer ?
#
loop_
_entity_poly.entity_id
_entity_poly.type
_entity_poly.pdbx_seq_one_letter_code
_entity_poly.pdbx_strand_id
1 'polypeptide(L)'
;MEINFIADSDSKDYSDAIDEYESIWSNYGEDIILAWEDLTSLKFRETNITAVVFNGISHSHPLSLRDDVSSERKKSILIHELGHRLLYGRVNQIDFSSLENHKTLFLVLYDVFEKLFGTEFADDTVAWDKKLPRDAYKLAWDWALQFDREERTEQFK
;
A
#
# COMPACT_ATOMS: atom_id res chain seq x y z
N MET A 1 -4.40 2.91 -15.30
CA MET A 1 -5.23 2.01 -14.47
C MET A 1 -6.36 2.84 -13.87
N GLU A 2 -7.56 2.30 -13.80
CA GLU A 2 -8.73 2.93 -13.16
C GLU A 2 -9.11 2.15 -11.89
N ILE A 3 -9.60 2.86 -10.87
CA ILE A 3 -10.13 2.24 -9.65
C ILE A 3 -11.55 2.74 -9.42
N ASN A 4 -12.49 1.80 -9.30
CA ASN A 4 -13.90 2.04 -8.98
C ASN A 4 -14.12 1.73 -7.50
N PHE A 5 -14.54 2.72 -6.71
CA PHE A 5 -14.76 2.56 -5.27
C PHE A 5 -16.25 2.28 -4.97
N ILE A 6 -16.52 1.27 -4.16
CA ILE A 6 -17.88 0.87 -3.77
C ILE A 6 -17.97 0.58 -2.27
N ALA A 7 -19.14 0.79 -1.67
CA ALA A 7 -19.39 0.49 -0.26
C ALA A 7 -19.65 -1.01 -0.02
N ASP A 8 -19.15 -1.55 1.09
CA ASP A 8 -19.53 -2.88 1.62
C ASP A 8 -20.63 -2.78 2.68
N SER A 9 -21.71 -2.05 2.39
CA SER A 9 -22.87 -2.02 3.28
C SER A 9 -24.10 -1.45 2.60
N ASP A 10 -25.24 -2.05 2.90
CA ASP A 10 -26.56 -1.50 2.60
C ASP A 10 -27.11 -0.65 3.77
N SER A 11 -26.43 -0.60 4.93
CA SER A 11 -26.95 -0.01 6.17
C SER A 11 -26.08 1.08 6.80
N LYS A 12 -24.75 0.99 6.66
CA LYS A 12 -23.81 2.06 7.01
C LYS A 12 -23.48 2.85 5.76
N ASP A 13 -23.54 4.17 5.89
CA ASP A 13 -23.08 5.08 4.86
C ASP A 13 -21.55 5.20 4.92
N TYR A 14 -20.89 4.84 3.81
CA TYR A 14 -19.45 4.99 3.63
C TYR A 14 -19.10 6.07 2.59
N SER A 15 -20.06 6.89 2.18
CA SER A 15 -19.88 7.88 1.11
C SER A 15 -18.72 8.83 1.38
N ASP A 16 -18.59 9.35 2.61
CA ASP A 16 -17.45 10.23 2.97
C ASP A 16 -16.09 9.55 2.76
N ALA A 17 -15.97 8.27 3.13
CA ALA A 17 -14.72 7.52 2.95
C ALA A 17 -14.46 7.18 1.47
N ILE A 18 -15.51 6.90 0.71
CA ILE A 18 -15.44 6.70 -0.75
C ILE A 18 -14.98 7.98 -1.43
N ASP A 19 -15.62 9.12 -1.14
CA ASP A 19 -15.27 10.43 -1.68
C ASP A 19 -13.80 10.79 -1.39
N GLU A 20 -13.32 10.48 -0.17
CA GLU A 20 -11.92 10.66 0.18
C GLU A 20 -10.98 9.78 -0.65
N TYR A 21 -11.31 8.50 -0.84
CA TYR A 21 -10.49 7.59 -1.66
C TYR A 21 -10.50 7.97 -3.15
N GLU A 22 -11.66 8.39 -3.67
CA GLU A 22 -11.79 8.91 -5.03
C GLU A 22 -10.96 10.17 -5.21
N SER A 23 -11.00 11.09 -4.25
CA SER A 23 -10.19 12.30 -4.26
C SER A 23 -8.69 11.99 -4.21
N ILE A 24 -8.27 11.03 -3.36
CA ILE A 24 -6.87 10.57 -3.33
C ILE A 24 -6.46 10.00 -4.70
N TRP A 25 -7.28 9.13 -5.30
CA TRP A 25 -6.96 8.52 -6.58
C TRP A 25 -6.94 9.53 -7.73
N SER A 26 -7.88 10.48 -7.75
CA SER A 26 -7.91 11.55 -8.75
C SER A 26 -6.71 12.48 -8.67
N ASN A 27 -6.20 12.75 -7.48
CA ASN A 27 -5.08 13.68 -7.28
C ASN A 27 -3.71 13.02 -7.45
N TYR A 28 -3.56 11.75 -7.08
CA TYR A 28 -2.26 11.10 -6.96
C TYR A 28 -2.13 9.77 -7.71
N GLY A 29 -3.20 9.25 -8.31
CA GLY A 29 -3.21 7.90 -8.87
C GLY A 29 -2.17 7.67 -9.96
N GLU A 30 -1.97 8.65 -10.85
CA GLU A 30 -0.92 8.58 -11.88
C GLU A 30 0.48 8.55 -11.25
N ASP A 31 0.76 9.46 -10.30
CA ASP A 31 2.05 9.52 -9.62
C ASP A 31 2.33 8.26 -8.79
N ILE A 32 1.32 7.67 -8.14
CA ILE A 32 1.42 6.41 -7.40
C ILE A 32 1.86 5.28 -8.33
N ILE A 33 1.23 5.16 -9.51
CA ILE A 33 1.59 4.16 -10.51
C ILE A 33 3.04 4.38 -10.95
N LEU A 34 3.39 5.61 -11.35
CA LEU A 34 4.73 5.93 -11.83
C LEU A 34 5.80 5.68 -10.77
N ALA A 35 5.56 6.05 -9.51
CA ALA A 35 6.50 5.83 -8.41
C ALA A 35 6.80 4.34 -8.22
N TRP A 36 5.76 3.51 -8.18
CA TRP A 36 5.90 2.06 -8.07
C TRP A 36 6.63 1.45 -9.28
N GLU A 37 6.23 1.82 -10.50
CA GLU A 37 6.82 1.28 -11.72
C GLU A 37 8.29 1.70 -11.89
N ASP A 38 8.63 2.95 -11.56
CA ASP A 38 10.00 3.47 -11.61
C ASP A 38 10.93 2.75 -10.62
N LEU A 39 10.46 2.57 -9.38
CA LEU A 39 11.29 2.00 -8.30
C LEU A 39 11.43 0.48 -8.38
N THR A 40 10.44 -0.21 -8.94
CA THR A 40 10.47 -1.68 -9.08
C THR A 40 10.89 -2.16 -10.47
N SER A 41 10.86 -1.28 -11.48
CA SER A 41 10.91 -1.67 -12.90
C SER A 41 9.82 -2.66 -13.33
N LEU A 42 8.77 -2.83 -12.53
CA LEU A 42 7.58 -3.62 -12.85
C LEU A 42 6.50 -2.74 -13.44
N LYS A 43 5.46 -3.38 -13.99
CA LYS A 43 4.29 -2.70 -14.56
C LYS A 43 3.02 -3.26 -13.94
N PHE A 44 2.08 -2.38 -13.58
CA PHE A 44 0.74 -2.82 -13.21
C PHE A 44 0.08 -3.48 -14.44
N ARG A 45 -0.47 -4.68 -14.24
CA ARG A 45 -1.11 -5.43 -15.33
C ARG A 45 -2.60 -5.15 -15.39
N GLU A 46 -3.20 -4.79 -14.26
CA GLU A 46 -4.60 -4.43 -14.18
C GLU A 46 -4.85 -3.06 -14.80
N THR A 47 -5.82 -3.00 -15.70
CA THR A 47 -6.29 -1.75 -16.27
C THR A 47 -7.46 -1.17 -15.49
N ASN A 48 -8.20 -2.01 -14.76
CA ASN A 48 -9.36 -1.63 -13.94
C ASN A 48 -9.41 -2.49 -12.66
N ILE A 49 -9.68 -1.87 -11.51
CA ILE A 49 -9.84 -2.52 -10.20
C ILE A 49 -11.12 -2.01 -9.54
N THR A 50 -11.89 -2.90 -8.92
CA THR A 50 -12.93 -2.50 -7.96
C THR A 50 -12.36 -2.53 -6.55
N ALA A 51 -12.42 -1.39 -5.84
CA ALA A 51 -12.04 -1.24 -4.45
C ALA A 51 -13.28 -1.20 -3.56
N VAL A 52 -13.30 -2.03 -2.52
CA VAL A 52 -14.41 -2.12 -1.58
C VAL A 52 -14.08 -1.36 -0.30
N VAL A 53 -14.84 -0.31 0.02
CA VAL A 53 -14.68 0.50 1.23
C VAL A 53 -15.57 -0.04 2.34
N PHE A 54 -14.98 -0.34 3.50
CA PHE A 54 -15.68 -1.01 4.59
C PHE A 54 -15.06 -0.78 5.97
N ASN A 55 -15.73 -1.24 7.03
CA ASN A 55 -15.18 -1.24 8.39
C ASN A 55 -14.41 -2.54 8.68
N GLY A 56 -13.08 -2.50 8.55
CA GLY A 56 -12.23 -3.65 8.83
C GLY A 56 -10.76 -3.43 8.49
N ILE A 57 -10.08 -4.52 8.15
CA ILE A 57 -8.66 -4.51 7.77
C ILE A 57 -8.57 -4.49 6.25
N SER A 58 -7.76 -3.60 5.70
CA SER A 58 -7.54 -3.52 4.25
C SER A 58 -6.86 -4.78 3.70
N HIS A 59 -7.14 -5.09 2.44
CA HIS A 59 -6.56 -6.22 1.71
C HIS A 59 -6.33 -5.87 0.25
N SER A 60 -5.36 -6.54 -0.38
CA SER A 60 -5.03 -6.32 -1.79
C SER A 60 -5.86 -7.15 -2.77
N HIS A 61 -6.40 -8.31 -2.33
CA HIS A 61 -7.15 -9.25 -3.20
C HIS A 61 -8.36 -9.87 -2.47
N PRO A 62 -9.61 -9.45 -2.77
CA PRO A 62 -9.96 -8.26 -3.55
C PRO A 62 -9.42 -6.99 -2.90
N LEU A 63 -9.29 -5.90 -3.66
CA LEU A 63 -8.87 -4.63 -3.08
C LEU A 63 -9.97 -4.15 -2.11
N SER A 64 -9.70 -4.15 -0.82
CA SER A 64 -10.60 -3.65 0.21
C SER A 64 -9.87 -2.65 1.10
N LEU A 65 -10.57 -1.58 1.47
CA LEU A 65 -10.00 -0.38 2.07
C LEU A 65 -10.83 0.04 3.28
N ARG A 66 -10.18 0.25 4.41
CA ARG A 66 -10.86 0.59 5.65
C ARG A 66 -11.36 2.04 5.68
N ASP A 67 -12.54 2.28 6.26
CA ASP A 67 -13.15 3.61 6.34
C ASP A 67 -12.61 4.47 7.49
N ASP A 68 -12.31 3.85 8.62
CA ASP A 68 -12.16 4.46 9.95
C ASP A 68 -10.75 5.01 10.25
N VAL A 69 -10.13 5.66 9.26
CA VAL A 69 -8.79 6.25 9.40
C VAL A 69 -8.70 7.64 8.77
N SER A 70 -7.70 8.42 9.20
CA SER A 70 -7.45 9.75 8.62
C SER A 70 -7.09 9.68 7.13
N SER A 71 -7.25 10.79 6.42
CA SER A 71 -6.91 10.91 5.00
C SER A 71 -5.46 10.49 4.70
N GLU A 72 -4.49 10.90 5.52
CA GLU A 72 -3.09 10.48 5.33
C GLU A 72 -2.90 8.96 5.45
N ARG A 73 -3.68 8.30 6.31
CA ARG A 73 -3.65 6.82 6.42
C ARG A 73 -4.41 6.15 5.30
N LYS A 74 -5.48 6.76 4.77
CA LYS A 74 -6.11 6.27 3.55
C LYS A 74 -5.12 6.25 2.38
N LYS A 75 -4.30 7.31 2.21
CA LYS A 75 -3.23 7.35 1.21
C LYS A 75 -2.22 6.22 1.41
N SER A 76 -1.67 6.07 2.63
CA SER A 76 -0.65 5.05 2.89
C SER A 76 -1.17 3.64 2.66
N ILE A 77 -2.41 3.36 3.08
CA ILE A 77 -3.08 2.07 2.90
C ILE A 77 -3.30 1.78 1.42
N LEU A 78 -3.83 2.73 0.64
CA LEU A 78 -4.05 2.52 -0.79
C LEU A 78 -2.75 2.16 -1.51
N ILE A 79 -1.67 2.90 -1.23
CA ILE A 79 -0.34 2.67 -1.81
C ILE A 79 0.22 1.30 -1.39
N HIS A 80 0.07 0.93 -0.12
CA HIS A 80 0.49 -0.35 0.42
C HIS A 80 -0.21 -1.52 -0.28
N GLU A 81 -1.53 -1.48 -0.36
CA GLU A 81 -2.30 -2.56 -0.99
C GLU A 81 -2.05 -2.63 -2.50
N LEU A 82 -1.89 -1.50 -3.19
CA LEU A 82 -1.48 -1.48 -4.59
C LEU A 82 -0.07 -2.06 -4.80
N GLY A 83 0.85 -1.84 -3.87
CA GLY A 83 2.16 -2.48 -3.88
C GLY A 83 2.06 -4.00 -3.82
N HIS A 84 1.21 -4.53 -2.93
CA HIS A 84 0.93 -5.98 -2.90
C HIS A 84 0.35 -6.51 -4.21
N ARG A 85 -0.50 -5.73 -4.89
CA ARG A 85 -1.04 -6.09 -6.21
C ARG A 85 0.04 -6.12 -7.29
N LEU A 86 0.90 -5.11 -7.35
CA LEU A 86 2.01 -5.07 -8.31
C LEU A 86 2.97 -6.25 -8.14
N LEU A 87 3.28 -6.59 -6.89
CA LEU A 87 4.22 -7.65 -6.54
C LEU A 87 3.59 -9.05 -6.62
N TYR A 88 2.29 -9.14 -6.89
CA TYR A 88 1.56 -10.39 -7.04
C TYR A 88 2.17 -11.24 -8.17
N GLY A 89 2.72 -12.39 -7.83
CA GLY A 89 3.37 -13.32 -8.75
C GLY A 89 4.90 -13.18 -8.89
N ARG A 90 5.52 -12.10 -8.37
CA ARG A 90 6.96 -12.10 -8.06
C ARG A 90 7.24 -12.82 -6.75
N VAL A 91 6.32 -12.70 -5.80
CA VAL A 91 6.37 -13.46 -4.55
C VAL A 91 5.75 -14.84 -4.80
N ASN A 92 6.53 -15.90 -4.55
CA ASN A 92 6.05 -17.28 -4.67
C ASN A 92 4.88 -17.49 -3.70
N GLN A 93 3.69 -17.78 -4.23
CA GLN A 93 2.45 -17.96 -3.45
C GLN A 93 2.50 -19.16 -2.47
N ILE A 94 3.55 -19.98 -2.54
CA ILE A 94 3.62 -21.29 -1.89
C ILE A 94 4.18 -21.21 -0.46
N ASP A 95 4.97 -20.17 -0.10
CA ASP A 95 5.66 -20.19 1.20
C ASP A 95 6.02 -18.82 1.80
N PHE A 96 5.11 -17.85 1.73
CA PHE A 96 5.33 -16.55 2.38
C PHE A 96 4.32 -16.34 3.50
N SER A 97 4.77 -16.53 4.74
CA SER A 97 4.10 -15.97 5.90
C SER A 97 3.88 -14.47 5.71
N SER A 98 2.90 -13.88 6.41
CA SER A 98 2.63 -12.44 6.37
C SER A 98 3.93 -11.62 6.47
N LEU A 99 4.89 -12.01 7.30
CA LEU A 99 6.16 -11.30 7.47
C LEU A 99 7.00 -11.18 6.19
N GLU A 100 7.26 -12.30 5.49
CA GLU A 100 8.16 -12.28 4.34
C GLU A 100 7.53 -11.51 3.16
N ASN A 101 6.19 -11.54 3.03
CA ASN A 101 5.47 -10.71 2.05
C ASN A 101 5.70 -9.21 2.31
N HIS A 102 5.61 -8.80 3.58
CA HIS A 102 5.84 -7.42 3.98
C HIS A 102 7.31 -7.02 3.84
N LYS A 103 8.27 -7.91 4.12
CA LYS A 103 9.69 -7.62 3.88
C LYS A 103 9.96 -7.24 2.42
N THR A 104 9.51 -8.07 1.48
CA THR A 104 9.68 -7.78 0.04
C THR A 104 9.01 -6.47 -0.35
N LEU A 105 7.80 -6.21 0.14
CA LEU A 105 7.11 -4.94 -0.10
C LEU A 105 7.90 -3.74 0.47
N PHE A 106 8.39 -3.85 1.70
CA PHE A 106 8.99 -2.75 2.45
C PHE A 106 10.40 -2.38 1.98
N LEU A 107 11.07 -3.26 1.22
CA LEU A 107 12.27 -2.87 0.47
C LEU A 107 12.01 -1.69 -0.46
N VAL A 108 10.78 -1.51 -0.94
CA VAL A 108 10.45 -0.45 -1.92
C VAL A 108 9.44 0.55 -1.37
N LEU A 109 8.56 0.12 -0.47
CA LEU A 109 7.43 0.93 0.00
C LEU A 109 7.87 2.25 0.67
N TYR A 110 8.98 2.25 1.44
CA TYR A 110 9.49 3.49 2.04
C TYR A 110 9.86 4.52 0.97
N ASP A 111 10.60 4.09 -0.06
CA ASP A 111 11.05 4.95 -1.16
C ASP A 111 9.87 5.45 -2.01
N VAL A 112 8.80 4.65 -2.12
CA VAL A 112 7.53 5.08 -2.75
C VAL A 112 6.87 6.19 -1.94
N PHE A 113 6.75 6.03 -0.62
CA PHE A 113 6.19 7.07 0.26
C PHE A 113 7.02 8.36 0.22
N GLU A 114 8.34 8.23 0.30
CA GLU A 114 9.24 9.39 0.23
C GLU A 114 9.13 10.11 -1.12
N LYS A 115 9.09 9.37 -2.24
CA LYS A 115 8.96 9.95 -3.58
C LYS A 115 7.65 10.71 -3.78
N LEU A 116 6.54 10.22 -3.21
CA LEU A 116 5.22 10.83 -3.39
C LEU A 116 4.96 12.00 -2.44
N PHE A 117 5.34 11.87 -1.17
CA PHE A 117 4.90 12.77 -0.10
C PHE A 117 6.03 13.24 0.83
N GLY A 118 7.28 12.87 0.54
CA GLY A 118 8.45 13.27 1.31
C GLY A 118 8.71 12.40 2.54
N THR A 119 9.88 12.61 3.13
CA THR A 119 10.41 11.81 4.25
C THR A 119 9.52 11.88 5.50
N GLU A 120 8.91 13.03 5.80
CA GLU A 120 8.03 13.19 6.96
C GLU A 120 6.82 12.25 6.90
N PHE A 121 6.17 12.16 5.73
CA PHE A 121 5.05 11.23 5.53
C PHE A 121 5.49 9.77 5.60
N ALA A 122 6.66 9.45 5.02
CA ALA A 122 7.21 8.09 5.06
C ALA A 122 7.50 7.65 6.50
N ASP A 123 8.20 8.47 7.28
CA ASP A 123 8.57 8.19 8.66
C ASP A 123 7.33 8.07 9.57
N ASP A 124 6.36 8.97 9.42
CA ASP A 124 5.10 8.95 10.16
C ASP A 124 4.26 7.71 9.82
N THR A 125 4.30 7.25 8.57
CA THR A 125 3.64 6.01 8.15
C THR A 125 4.31 4.78 8.76
N VAL A 126 5.63 4.68 8.68
CA VAL A 126 6.40 3.60 9.32
C VAL A 126 6.12 3.55 10.82
N ALA A 127 6.12 4.71 11.49
CA ALA A 127 5.88 4.80 12.93
C ALA A 127 4.46 4.35 13.31
N TRP A 128 3.46 4.59 12.45
CA TRP A 128 2.09 4.10 12.64
C TRP A 128 1.99 2.60 12.39
N ASP A 129 2.53 2.11 11.27
CA ASP A 129 2.54 0.70 10.89
C ASP A 129 3.18 -0.18 11.97
N LYS A 130 4.31 0.26 12.55
CA LYS A 130 5.00 -0.45 13.64
C LYS A 130 4.17 -0.60 14.92
N LYS A 131 3.08 0.17 15.08
CA LYS A 131 2.18 0.12 16.24
C LYS A 131 0.92 -0.73 15.97
N LEU A 132 0.72 -1.19 14.74
CA LEU A 132 -0.38 -2.09 14.43
C LEU A 132 -0.23 -3.40 15.21
N PRO A 133 -1.34 -4.06 15.59
CA PRO A 133 -1.33 -5.25 16.45
C PRO A 133 -0.71 -6.51 15.78
N ARG A 134 -0.06 -6.37 14.62
CA ARG A 134 0.58 -7.45 13.86
C ARG A 134 2.09 -7.25 13.91
N ASP A 135 2.79 -8.12 14.66
CA ASP A 135 4.26 -8.08 14.79
C ASP A 135 4.99 -8.13 13.44
N ALA A 136 4.36 -8.73 12.42
CA ALA A 136 4.91 -8.82 11.06
C ALA A 136 5.29 -7.45 10.46
N TYR A 137 4.49 -6.40 10.70
CA TYR A 137 4.78 -5.06 10.18
C TYR A 137 6.03 -4.49 10.84
N LYS A 138 6.11 -4.59 12.17
CA LYS A 138 7.26 -4.09 12.91
C LYS A 138 8.54 -4.80 12.49
N LEU A 139 8.50 -6.12 12.42
CA LEU A 139 9.65 -6.93 12.03
C LEU A 139 10.08 -6.68 10.58
N ALA A 140 9.12 -6.51 9.65
CA ALA A 140 9.43 -6.18 8.27
C ALA A 140 10.06 -4.78 8.13
N TRP A 141 9.50 -3.78 8.82
CA TRP A 141 10.05 -2.41 8.77
C TRP A 141 11.42 -2.31 9.41
N ASP A 142 11.61 -2.94 10.57
CA ASP A 142 12.91 -2.97 11.24
C ASP A 142 13.97 -3.65 10.37
N TRP A 143 13.60 -4.69 9.61
CA TRP A 143 14.50 -5.35 8.67
C TRP A 143 14.80 -4.49 7.43
N ALA A 144 13.77 -3.96 6.77
CA ALA A 144 13.96 -3.19 5.53
C ALA A 144 14.77 -1.90 5.76
N LEU A 145 14.59 -1.25 6.91
CA LEU A 145 15.27 0.00 7.27
C LEU A 145 16.66 -0.20 7.90
N GLN A 146 17.16 -1.43 7.95
CA GLN A 146 18.60 -1.67 8.18
C GLN A 146 19.44 -1.33 6.96
N PHE A 147 18.82 -1.34 5.79
CA PHE A 147 19.45 -1.06 4.51
C PHE A 147 19.20 0.39 4.12
N ASP A 148 20.21 1.03 3.54
CA ASP A 148 20.01 2.29 2.81
C ASP A 148 19.22 2.06 1.51
N ARG A 149 18.96 3.14 0.76
CA ARG A 149 18.17 3.07 -0.47
C ARG A 149 18.82 2.22 -1.56
N GLU A 150 20.14 2.29 -1.72
CA GLU A 150 20.85 1.52 -2.74
C GLU A 150 20.85 0.04 -2.36
N GLU A 151 21.10 -0.25 -1.08
CA GLU A 151 21.06 -1.61 -0.52
C GLU A 151 19.66 -2.23 -0.65
N ARG A 152 18.59 -1.49 -0.30
CA ARG A 152 17.21 -1.97 -0.48
C ARG A 152 16.88 -2.28 -1.93
N THR A 153 17.33 -1.43 -2.85
CA THR A 153 17.15 -1.63 -4.30
C THR A 153 17.85 -2.90 -4.76
N GLU A 154 19.07 -3.16 -4.26
CA GLU A 154 19.82 -4.38 -4.61
C GLU A 154 19.16 -5.64 -4.01
N GLN A 155 18.67 -5.59 -2.77
CA GLN A 155 17.94 -6.70 -2.16
C GLN A 155 16.63 -7.05 -2.89
N PHE A 156 16.03 -6.08 -3.58
CA PHE A 156 14.75 -6.27 -4.28
C PHE A 156 14.88 -6.94 -5.67
N LYS A 157 16.05 -6.82 -6.32
CA LYS A 157 16.26 -7.29 -7.70
C LYS A 157 16.07 -8.80 -7.86
#